data_AF-A0A0G0QT94-F1
#
_entry.id   AF-A0A0G0QT94-F1
#
_cell.length_a   1.000
_cell.length_b   1.000
_cell.length_c   1.000
_cell.angle_alpha   90.00
_cell.angle_beta   90.00
_cell.angle_gamma   90.00
#
_symmetry.space_group_name_H-M   'P 1'
#
loop_
_entity.id
_entity.type
_entity.pdbx_description
1 polymer ?
#
loop_
_entity_poly.entity_id
_entity_poly.type
_entity_poly.pdbx_seq_one_letter_code
_entity_poly.pdbx_strand_id
1 'polypeptide(L)'
;MKHAFLLFVFLLLFVLGVFFLWRGSFSETIDQGVVSTQEPVRIPPADELTPAELSQSSCENSGGRWNECGSACRTQPEAPCIELCVPYCECQTSQECPSGFSCGDVIQEVGICL
;
A
#
# COMPACT_ATOMS: atom_id res chain seq x y z
N MET A 1 -38.54 -41.58 -10.81
CA MET A 1 -37.21 -41.42 -11.42
C MET A 1 -37.12 -40.25 -12.41
N LYS A 2 -38.05 -40.09 -13.37
CA LYS A 2 -38.01 -39.00 -14.37
C LYS A 2 -38.02 -37.57 -13.79
N HIS A 3 -38.78 -37.32 -12.72
CA HIS A 3 -38.84 -36.00 -12.07
C HIS A 3 -37.55 -35.61 -11.32
N ALA A 4 -36.86 -36.59 -10.72
CA ALA A 4 -35.59 -36.35 -10.03
C ALA A 4 -34.47 -35.94 -11.01
N PHE A 5 -34.47 -36.54 -12.21
CA PHE A 5 -33.51 -36.20 -13.26
C PHE A 5 -33.69 -34.77 -13.78
N LEU A 6 -34.93 -34.32 -13.96
CA LEU A 6 -35.21 -32.95 -14.41
C LEU A 6 -34.80 -31.88 -13.39
N LEU A 7 -35.00 -32.15 -12.10
CA LEU A 7 -34.57 -31.23 -11.02
C LEU A 7 -33.03 -31.10 -10.95
N PHE A 8 -32.32 -32.20 -11.15
CA PHE A 8 -30.85 -32.20 -11.14
C PHE A 8 -30.27 -31.37 -12.30
N VAL A 9 -30.82 -31.53 -13.51
CA VAL A 9 -30.41 -30.74 -14.68
C VAL A 9 -30.67 -29.25 -14.48
N PHE A 10 -31.82 -28.89 -13.88
CA PHE A 10 -32.18 -27.49 -13.63
C PHE A 10 -31.24 -26.82 -12.62
N LEU A 11 -30.89 -27.52 -11.54
CA LEU A 11 -29.91 -27.06 -10.55
C LEU A 11 -28.54 -26.84 -11.17
N LEU A 12 -28.10 -27.75 -12.03
CA LEU A 12 -26.78 -27.67 -12.68
C LEU A 12 -26.70 -26.46 -13.63
N LEU A 13 -27.76 -26.21 -14.42
CA LEU A 13 -27.86 -25.03 -15.27
C LEU A 13 -27.91 -23.73 -14.46
N PHE A 14 -28.60 -23.72 -13.33
CA PHE A 14 -28.67 -22.54 -12.44
C PHE A 14 -27.29 -22.20 -11.85
N VAL A 15 -26.56 -23.20 -11.35
CA VAL A 15 -25.20 -23.02 -10.81
C VAL A 15 -24.24 -22.51 -11.88
N LEU A 16 -24.29 -23.08 -13.10
CA LEU A 16 -23.48 -22.60 -14.22
C LEU A 16 -23.84 -21.16 -14.61
N GLY A 17 -25.13 -20.82 -14.68
CA GLY A 17 -25.60 -19.47 -15.00
C GLY A 17 -25.13 -18.42 -13.99
N VAL A 18 -25.21 -18.71 -12.70
CA VAL A 18 -24.71 -17.83 -11.64
C VAL A 18 -23.19 -17.67 -11.73
N PHE A 19 -22.46 -18.74 -12.04
CA PHE A 19 -21.00 -18.69 -12.20
C PHE A 19 -20.57 -17.82 -13.40
N PHE A 20 -21.29 -17.91 -14.53
CA PHE A 20 -21.02 -17.07 -15.71
C PHE A 20 -21.39 -15.60 -15.48
N LEU A 21 -22.47 -15.31 -14.74
CA LEU A 21 -22.82 -13.93 -14.36
C LEU A 21 -21.81 -13.33 -13.40
N TRP A 22 -21.24 -14.11 -12.48
CA TRP A 22 -20.23 -13.62 -11.54
C TRP A 22 -18.88 -13.35 -12.20
N ARG A 23 -18.51 -14.13 -13.23
CA ARG A 23 -17.23 -13.98 -13.95
C ARG A 23 -17.21 -12.83 -14.96
N GLY A 24 -18.36 -12.23 -15.28
CA GLY A 24 -18.51 -11.20 -16.30
C GLY A 24 -18.13 -9.76 -15.88
N SER A 25 -17.83 -9.50 -14.60
CA SER A 25 -17.59 -8.13 -14.11
C SER A 25 -16.14 -7.68 -14.08
N PHE A 26 -15.16 -8.52 -14.44
CA PHE A 26 -13.77 -8.11 -14.53
C PHE A 26 -13.42 -7.65 -15.95
N SER A 27 -14.00 -6.52 -16.36
CA SER A 27 -13.50 -5.75 -17.50
C SER A 27 -12.36 -4.88 -16.98
N GLU A 28 -11.16 -5.45 -16.94
CA GLU A 28 -9.91 -4.70 -16.73
C GLU A 28 -9.76 -3.70 -17.88
N THR A 29 -10.14 -2.45 -17.61
CA THR A 29 -9.72 -1.31 -18.41
C THR A 29 -8.23 -1.14 -18.14
N ILE A 30 -7.39 -1.70 -19.01
CA ILE A 30 -5.96 -1.41 -19.05
C ILE A 30 -5.85 0.07 -19.45
N ASP A 31 -5.65 0.93 -18.47
CA ASP A 31 -5.29 2.33 -18.68
C ASP A 31 -3.98 2.35 -19.45
N GLN A 32 -4.05 2.82 -20.70
CA GLN A 32 -2.90 2.93 -21.57
C GLN A 32 -1.93 3.91 -20.92
N GLY A 33 -0.69 3.45 -20.73
CA GLY A 33 0.41 4.24 -20.22
C GLY A 33 0.45 5.61 -20.87
N VAL A 34 0.27 6.63 -20.03
CA VAL A 34 0.80 7.97 -20.27
C VAL A 34 2.31 7.78 -20.39
N VAL A 35 2.79 7.68 -21.63
CA VAL A 35 4.18 7.98 -21.95
C VAL A 35 4.34 9.46 -21.66
N SER A 36 4.65 9.75 -20.40
CA SER A 36 5.20 11.03 -20.00
C SER A 36 6.45 11.19 -20.83
N THR A 37 6.40 12.11 -21.78
CA THR A 37 7.58 12.69 -22.41
C THR A 37 8.32 13.42 -21.30
N GLN A 38 9.00 12.66 -20.45
CA GLN A 38 9.92 13.18 -19.48
C GLN A 38 11.08 13.70 -20.33
N GLU A 39 11.09 15.01 -20.52
CA GLU A 39 12.27 15.73 -20.93
C GLU A 39 13.44 15.14 -20.13
N PRO A 40 14.53 14.68 -20.77
CA PRO A 40 15.60 13.98 -20.08
C PRO A 40 16.03 14.84 -18.90
N VAL A 41 15.68 14.36 -17.70
CA VAL A 41 15.97 15.06 -16.45
C VAL A 41 17.47 15.22 -16.44
N ARG A 42 17.95 16.44 -16.73
CA ARG A 42 19.32 16.81 -16.48
C ARG A 42 19.47 16.65 -14.98
N ILE A 43 20.12 15.58 -14.56
CA ILE A 43 20.49 15.39 -13.17
C ILE A 43 21.35 16.62 -12.85
N PRO A 44 20.87 17.55 -12.00
CA PRO A 44 21.71 18.67 -11.60
C PRO A 44 22.99 18.10 -11.00
N PRO A 45 24.15 18.72 -11.23
CA PRO A 45 25.40 18.30 -10.60
C PRO A 45 25.16 18.13 -9.10
N ALA A 46 25.73 17.08 -8.50
CA ALA A 46 25.52 16.72 -7.09
C ALA A 46 25.82 17.87 -6.11
N ASP A 47 26.50 18.91 -6.57
CA ASP A 47 26.86 20.12 -5.83
C ASP A 47 25.70 21.14 -5.69
N GLU A 48 24.56 20.95 -6.37
CA GLU A 48 23.39 21.85 -6.32
C GLU A 48 22.13 21.18 -5.71
N LEU A 49 22.29 20.00 -5.12
CA LEU A 49 21.30 19.51 -4.16
C LEU A 49 21.65 20.15 -2.82
N THR A 50 21.10 21.35 -2.55
CA THR A 50 20.91 21.74 -1.16
C THR A 50 20.16 20.57 -0.52
N PRO A 51 20.71 19.89 0.50
CA PRO A 51 19.97 18.88 1.21
C PRO A 51 18.68 19.58 1.61
N ALA A 52 17.55 19.17 1.04
CA ALA A 52 16.28 19.61 1.56
C ALA A 52 16.33 19.12 3.01
N GLU A 53 16.55 20.04 3.95
CA GLU A 53 16.69 19.69 5.35
C GLU A 53 15.41 18.96 5.71
N LEU A 54 15.53 17.65 5.89
CA LEU A 54 14.41 16.80 6.23
C LEU A 54 13.98 17.29 7.61
N SER A 55 12.95 18.12 7.68
CA SER A 55 12.48 18.66 8.93
C SER A 55 11.42 17.74 9.53
N GLN A 56 11.27 17.78 10.85
CA GLN A 56 10.17 17.11 11.55
C GLN A 56 8.83 17.46 10.93
N SER A 57 8.59 18.74 10.64
CA SER A 57 7.34 19.19 10.04
C SER A 57 7.14 18.62 8.63
N SER A 58 8.19 18.54 7.81
CA SER A 58 8.11 17.91 6.48
C SER A 58 7.80 16.42 6.57
N CYS A 59 8.34 15.73 7.57
CA CYS A 59 8.07 14.32 7.82
C CYS A 59 6.60 14.08 8.21
N GLU A 60 6.12 14.81 9.21
CA GLU A 60 4.76 14.66 9.73
C GLU A 60 3.71 15.05 8.69
N ASN A 61 3.94 16.14 7.94
CA ASN A 61 3.05 16.58 6.85
C ASN A 61 2.97 15.56 5.71
N SER A 62 3.99 14.73 5.55
CA SER A 62 4.05 13.69 4.51
C SER A 62 3.52 12.34 4.99
N GLY A 63 2.93 12.26 6.20
CA GLY A 63 2.44 11.00 6.76
C GLY A 63 3.57 10.09 7.25
N GLY A 64 4.65 10.66 7.76
CA GLY A 64 5.68 9.94 8.51
C GLY A 64 5.64 10.25 10.01
N ARG A 65 6.38 9.48 10.79
CA ARG A 65 6.70 9.73 12.19
C ARG A 65 8.15 10.16 12.31
N TRP A 66 8.38 11.31 12.93
CA TRP A 66 9.72 11.74 13.28
C TRP A 66 10.31 10.84 14.36
N ASN A 67 11.51 10.33 14.13
CA ASN A 67 12.25 9.52 15.07
C ASN A 67 13.59 10.19 15.36
N GLU A 68 13.71 10.80 16.54
CA GLU A 68 14.93 11.48 17.02
C GLU A 68 16.10 10.51 17.23
N CYS A 69 15.83 9.19 17.29
CA CYS A 69 16.81 8.13 17.55
C CYS A 69 16.75 7.03 16.48
N GLY A 70 16.80 7.41 15.20
CA GLY A 70 16.84 6.49 14.06
C GLY A 70 17.97 5.47 14.13
N SER A 71 17.58 4.22 14.43
CA SER A 71 18.24 2.91 14.22
C SER A 71 19.68 2.66 14.72
N ALA A 72 20.62 3.60 14.66
CA ALA A 72 22.02 3.34 15.04
C ALA A 72 22.20 3.24 16.57
N CYS A 73 21.62 4.17 17.33
CA CYS A 73 21.90 4.26 18.77
C CYS A 73 21.03 3.36 19.66
N ARG A 74 19.95 2.78 19.12
CA ARG A 74 19.02 1.93 19.90
C ARG A 74 19.69 0.68 20.48
N THR A 75 20.76 0.19 19.85
CA THR A 75 21.52 -0.99 20.29
C THR A 75 23.00 -0.72 20.56
N GLN A 76 23.48 0.49 20.23
CA GLN A 76 24.85 0.94 20.42
C GLN A 76 24.82 2.37 20.99
N PRO A 77 24.79 2.55 22.32
CA PRO A 77 24.67 3.87 22.94
C PRO A 77 25.85 4.81 22.61
N GLU A 78 26.99 4.26 22.21
CA GLU A 78 28.15 4.96 21.69
C GLU A 78 28.03 5.44 20.23
N ALA A 79 27.02 4.98 19.48
CA ALA A 79 26.79 5.43 18.12
C ALA A 79 26.03 6.77 18.10
N PRO A 80 26.39 7.72 17.22
CA PRO A 80 25.63 8.96 17.08
C PRO A 80 24.20 8.63 16.63
N CYS A 81 23.22 9.10 17.41
CA CYS A 81 21.82 9.06 16.97
C CYS A 81 21.65 9.97 15.76
N ILE A 82 20.92 9.48 14.76
CA ILE A 82 20.49 10.29 13.63
C ILE A 82 18.98 10.47 13.72
N GLU A 83 18.52 11.66 13.37
CA GLU A 83 17.10 11.91 13.21
C GLU A 83 16.64 11.27 11.89
N LEU A 84 15.51 10.58 11.93
CA LEU A 84 14.97 9.86 10.78
C LEU A 84 13.47 10.07 10.68
N CYS A 85 12.99 10.38 9.48
CA CYS A 85 11.57 10.27 9.17
C CYS A 85 11.23 8.80 8.88
N VAL A 86 10.42 8.17 9.72
CA VAL A 86 9.93 6.81 9.51
C VAL A 86 8.56 6.89 8.83
N PRO A 87 8.38 6.41 7.59
CA PRO A 87 7.06 6.38 6.99
C PRO A 87 6.12 5.49 7.81
N TYR A 88 4.86 5.89 7.96
CA TYR A 88 3.86 4.98 8.54
C TYR A 88 3.72 3.76 7.63
N CYS A 89 3.79 2.56 8.21
CA CYS A 89 3.46 1.35 7.47
C CYS A 89 1.95 1.31 7.28
N GLU A 90 1.52 1.19 6.02
CA GLU A 90 0.11 1.03 5.67
C GLU A 90 -0.34 -0.41 5.95
N CYS A 91 -1.51 -0.57 6.56
CA CYS A 91 -2.22 -1.85 6.64
C CYS A 91 -3.42 -1.82 5.70
N GLN A 92 -3.31 -2.48 4.54
CA GLN A 92 -4.45 -2.75 3.65
C GLN A 92 -4.96 -4.17 3.85
N THR A 93 -6.26 -4.34 4.02
CA THR A 93 -7.03 -5.61 3.96
C THR A 93 -6.66 -6.74 4.94
N SER A 94 -5.41 -6.88 5.39
CA SER A 94 -4.99 -7.92 6.34
C SER A 94 -4.89 -7.43 7.79
N GLN A 95 -4.95 -6.11 8.04
CA GLN A 95 -4.63 -5.51 9.35
C GLN A 95 -3.25 -5.92 9.89
N GLU A 96 -2.38 -6.47 9.04
CA GLU A 96 -1.09 -6.99 9.45
C GLU A 96 -0.08 -5.85 9.59
N CYS A 97 0.10 -5.42 10.83
CA CYS A 97 1.17 -4.54 11.21
C CYS A 97 2.39 -5.34 11.71
N PRO A 98 3.61 -4.80 11.59
CA PRO A 98 4.80 -5.40 12.20
C PRO A 98 4.59 -5.67 13.70
N SER A 99 5.32 -6.65 14.24
CA SER A 99 5.20 -7.06 15.64
C SER A 99 5.34 -5.85 16.59
N GLY A 100 4.31 -5.61 17.40
CA GLY A 100 4.26 -4.50 18.36
C GLY A 100 3.49 -3.27 17.89
N PHE A 101 2.94 -3.27 16.68
CA PHE A 101 2.08 -2.22 16.15
C PHE A 101 0.67 -2.76 15.89
N SER A 102 -0.32 -1.89 15.92
CA SER A 102 -1.72 -2.20 15.65
C SER A 102 -2.30 -1.28 14.59
N CYS A 103 -3.16 -1.81 13.73
CA CYS A 103 -3.83 -1.03 12.68
C CYS A 103 -4.91 -0.15 13.35
N GLY A 104 -4.60 1.12 13.63
CA GLY A 104 -5.40 1.97 14.52
C GLY A 104 -6.23 3.06 13.84
N ASP A 105 -5.78 3.58 12.69
CA ASP A 105 -6.44 4.66 11.95
C ASP A 105 -6.63 4.28 10.48
N VAL A 106 -7.86 4.33 9.96
CA VAL A 106 -8.19 3.98 8.56
C VAL A 106 -8.66 5.21 7.81
N ILE A 107 -7.93 5.59 6.75
CA ILE A 107 -8.28 6.68 5.83
C ILE A 107 -8.44 6.08 4.44
N GLN A 108 -9.62 6.22 3.83
CA GLN A 108 -9.89 5.74 2.46
C GLN A 108 -9.50 4.26 2.25
N GLU A 109 -9.91 3.39 3.18
CA GLU A 109 -9.67 1.93 3.16
C GLU A 109 -8.20 1.49 3.38
N VAL A 110 -7.30 2.45 3.63
CA VAL A 110 -5.91 2.19 4.01
C VAL A 110 -5.73 2.50 5.49
N GLY A 111 -5.33 1.50 6.27
CA GLY A 111 -5.03 1.65 7.69
C GLY A 111 -3.60 2.10 7.95
N ILE A 112 -3.34 2.66 9.13
CA ILE A 112 -2.02 3.05 9.62
C ILE A 112 -1.64 2.17 10.81
N CYS A 113 -0.43 1.62 10.78
CA CYS A 113 0.15 0.89 11.90
C CYS A 113 0.70 1.85 12.97
N LEU A 114 0.11 1.79 14.17
CA LEU A 114 0.42 2.62 15.35
C LEU A 114 1.01 1.81 16.49
#